data_AF-A0A2V8PJT4-F1
#
_entry.id   AF-A0A2V8PJT4-F1
#
_cell.length_a   1.000
_cell.length_b   1.000
_cell.length_c   1.000
_cell.angle_alpha   90.00
_cell.angle_beta   90.00
_cell.angle_gamma   90.00
#
_symmetry.space_group_name_H-M   'P 1'
#
loop_
_entity.id
_entity.type
_entity.pdbx_description
1 polymer ?
#
loop_
_entity_poly.entity_id
_entity_poly.type
_entity_poly.pdbx_seq_one_letter_code
_entity_poly.pdbx_strand_id
1 'polypeptide(L)' 'MLTLTARRLRVIAEGVETEEQHTFLRLLRCDEGQGYLFAKPAPADTFESILHACPQRKQDRVLASPHSELNIARMAVNK' A
#
# COMPACT_ATOMS: atom_id res chain seq x y z
N MET A 1 -6.95 -15.49 1.85
CA MET A 1 -5.84 -16.28 1.28
C MET A 1 -4.75 -15.31 0.86
N LEU A 2 -3.79 -15.03 1.72
CA LEU A 2 -2.64 -14.17 1.42
C LEU A 2 -1.37 -14.88 1.90
N THR A 3 -0.79 -15.66 0.99
CA THR A 3 0.63 -15.99 1.04
C THR A 3 1.13 -15.80 -0.38
N LEU A 4 2.26 -15.10 -0.57
CA LEU A 4 3.42 -15.62 -1.32
C LEU A 4 4.50 -14.55 -1.52
N THR A 5 5.62 -14.81 -0.88
CA THR A 5 6.97 -14.49 -1.32
C THR A 5 7.22 -15.07 -2.72
N ALA A 6 7.25 -14.24 -3.77
CA ALA A 6 7.94 -14.58 -5.02
C ALA A 6 8.06 -13.39 -6.00
N ARG A 7 9.31 -12.96 -6.23
CA ARG A 7 9.83 -12.48 -7.53
C ARG A 7 9.24 -11.19 -8.12
N ARG A 8 9.68 -10.01 -7.68
CA ARG A 8 9.57 -8.69 -8.38
C ARG A 8 8.18 -8.30 -8.93
N LEU A 9 7.10 -8.97 -8.55
CA LEU A 9 5.75 -8.65 -8.98
C LEU A 9 5.17 -7.59 -8.03
N ARG A 10 4.44 -6.63 -8.60
CA ARG A 10 3.59 -5.74 -7.81
C ARG A 10 2.37 -6.53 -7.37
N VAL A 11 2.09 -6.48 -6.08
CA VAL A 11 0.94 -7.14 -5.46
C VAL A 11 0.02 -6.07 -4.88
N ILE A 12 -1.28 -6.28 -5.05
CA ILE A 12 -2.32 -5.41 -4.50
C ILE A 12 -3.10 -6.22 -3.48
N ALA A 13 -3.26 -5.70 -2.27
CA ALA A 13 -4.13 -6.30 -1.27
C ALA A 13 -5.57 -5.79 -1.44
N GLU A 14 -6.50 -6.69 -1.74
CA GLU A 14 -7.93 -6.37 -1.89
C GLU A 14 -8.70 -6.60 -0.57
N GLY A 15 -9.74 -5.79 -0.35
CA GLY A 15 -10.61 -5.89 0.82
C GLY A 15 -10.06 -5.24 2.09
N VAL A 16 -9.27 -4.17 1.96
CA VAL A 16 -8.77 -3.40 3.11
C VAL A 16 -9.86 -2.47 3.65
N GLU A 17 -10.43 -2.83 4.79
CA GLU A 17 -11.56 -2.15 5.40
C GLU A 17 -11.19 -1.40 6.70
N THR A 18 -10.10 -1.81 7.37
CA THR A 18 -9.69 -1.21 8.65
C THR A 18 -8.22 -0.79 8.68
N GLU A 19 -7.89 0.18 9.54
CA GLU A 19 -6.51 0.67 9.70
C GLU A 19 -5.56 -0.42 10.23
N GLU A 20 -6.06 -1.36 11.03
CA GLU A 20 -5.28 -2.49 11.53
C GLU A 20 -4.85 -3.41 10.38
N GLN A 21 -5.74 -3.67 9.42
CA GLN A 21 -5.43 -4.46 8.22
C GLN A 21 -4.40 -3.73 7.35
N HIS A 22 -4.59 -2.43 7.12
CA HIS A 22 -3.63 -1.60 6.38
C HIS A 22 -2.24 -1.60 7.04
N THR A 23 -2.19 -1.42 8.36
CA THR A 23 -0.95 -1.46 9.14
C THR A 23 -0.25 -2.81 9.00
N PHE A 24 -1.01 -3.91 9.11
CA PHE A 24 -0.47 -5.26 8.93
C PHE A 24 0.12 -5.48 7.52
N LEU A 25 -0.58 -5.02 6.47
CA LEU A 25 -0.12 -5.13 5.09
C LEU A 25 1.18 -4.34 4.84
N ARG A 26 1.33 -3.17 5.46
CA ARG A 26 2.58 -2.38 5.38
C ARG A 26 3.76 -3.08 6.06
N LEU A 27 3.53 -3.80 7.15
CA LEU A 27 4.57 -4.62 7.79
C LEU A 27 5.03 -5.76 6.88
N LEU A 28 4.12 -6.31 6.08
CA LEU A 28 4.41 -7.31 5.04
C LEU A 28 5.03 -6.73 3.77
N ARG A 29 5.33 -5.42 3.72
CA ARG A 29 5.83 -4.71 2.53
C ARG A 29 4.86 -4.80 1.34
N CYS A 30 3.56 -4.86 1.61
CA CYS A 30 2.53 -4.66 0.61
C CYS A 30 2.23 -3.15 0.52
N ASP A 31 2.68 -2.53 -0.56
CA ASP A 31 2.62 -1.08 -0.74
C ASP A 31 1.33 -0.60 -1.45
N GLU A 32 0.59 -1.52 -2.07
CA GLU A 32 -0.65 -1.24 -2.81
C GLU A 32 -1.84 -1.98 -2.18
N GLY A 33 -2.96 -1.29 -2.01
CA GLY A 33 -4.18 -1.88 -1.44
C GLY A 33 -5.45 -1.22 -1.96
N GLN A 34 -6.52 -1.99 -1.98
CA GLN A 34 -7.87 -1.58 -2.38
C GLN A 34 -8.87 -2.03 -1.32
N GLY A 35 -9.78 -1.13 -0.94
CA GLY A 35 -10.88 -1.46 -0.04
C GLY A 35 -11.56 -0.22 0.51
N TYR A 36 -12.61 -0.44 1.31
CA TYR A 36 -13.49 0.61 1.80
C TYR A 36 -12.82 1.58 2.77
N LEU A 37 -11.68 1.19 3.35
CA LEU A 37 -10.85 2.11 4.13
C LEU A 37 -10.41 3.33 3.29
N PHE A 38 -10.11 3.11 2.00
CA PHE A 38 -9.59 4.14 1.11
C PHE A 38 -10.72 4.86 0.36
N ALA A 39 -11.58 4.10 -0.29
CA ALA A 39 -12.71 4.62 -1.04
C ALA A 39 -13.75 3.51 -1.27
N LYS A 40 -15.02 3.89 -1.29
CA LYS A 40 -16.09 3.01 -1.77
C LYS A 40 -16.10 3.00 -3.32
N PRO A 41 -16.59 1.92 -3.95
CA PRO A 41 -16.91 1.92 -5.37
C PRO A 41 -17.80 3.12 -5.71
N ALA A 42 -17.43 3.83 -6.77
CA ALA A 42 -18.13 5.03 -7.20
C ALA A 42 -18.70 4.84 -8.61
N PRO A 43 -19.85 5.47 -8.95
CA PRO A 43 -20.29 5.61 -10.33
C PRO A 43 -19.24 6.32 -11.19
N ALA A 44 -19.26 6.09 -12.50
CA ALA A 44 -18.28 6.64 -13.43
C ALA A 44 -18.12 8.17 -13.32
N ASP A 45 -19.23 8.92 -13.30
CA ASP A 45 -19.23 10.38 -13.22
C ASP A 45 -18.59 10.88 -11.90
N THR A 46 -18.82 10.14 -10.81
CA THR A 46 -18.22 10.45 -9.50
C THR A 46 -16.74 10.09 -9.48
N PHE A 47 -16.36 8.97 -10.10
CA PHE A 47 -14.97 8.55 -10.21
C PHE A 47 -14.12 9.57 -10.97
N GLU A 48 -14.62 10.10 -12.09
CA GLU A 48 -13.93 11.14 -12.87
C GLU A 48 -13.66 12.40 -12.03
N SER A 49 -14.67 12.85 -11.28
CA SER A 49 -14.54 13.96 -10.34
C SER A 49 -13.45 13.71 -9.27
N ILE A 50 -13.41 12.50 -8.69
CA ILE A 50 -12.39 12.09 -7.71
C ILE A 50 -11.00 12.06 -8.36
N LEU A 51 -10.90 11.54 -9.58
CA LEU A 51 -9.64 11.41 -10.32
C LEU A 51 -9.00 12.79 -10.60
N HIS A 52 -9.83 13.78 -10.93
CA HIS A 52 -9.36 15.15 -11.17
C HIS A 52 -9.13 15.95 -9.90
N ALA A 53 -9.87 15.66 -8.82
CA ALA A 53 -9.70 16.33 -7.52
C ALA A 53 -8.50 15.81 -6.73
N CYS A 54 -8.05 14.57 -6.97
CA CYS A 54 -6.88 14.03 -6.28
C CYS A 54 -5.60 14.69 -6.82
N PRO A 55 -4.80 15.39 -5.98
CA PRO A 55 -3.52 15.92 -6.43
C PRO A 55 -2.65 14.77 -6.92
N GLN A 56 -2.15 14.89 -8.15
CA GLN A 56 -1.26 13.92 -8.77
C GLN A 56 -0.02 13.75 -7.89
N ARG A 57 0.02 12.69 -7.07
CA ARG A 57 1.24 12.25 -6.43
C ARG A 57 2.17 11.85 -7.56
N LYS A 58 3.08 12.73 -7.95
CA LYS A 58 4.24 12.35 -8.76
C LYS A 58 4.84 11.16 -8.04
N GLN A 59 4.83 10.02 -8.70
CA GLN A 59 5.36 8.80 -8.13
C GLN A 59 6.85 9.04 -7.92
N ASP A 60 7.23 9.40 -6.70
CA ASP A 60 8.59 9.24 -6.23
C ASP A 60 8.84 7.73 -6.27
N ARG A 61 9.26 7.26 -7.45
CA ARG A 61 9.72 5.90 -7.67
C ARG A 61 10.79 5.66 -6.63
N VAL A 62 10.44 4.93 -5.57
CA VAL A 62 11.40 4.14 -4.79
C VAL A 62 11.87 3.01 -5.70
N LEU A 63 12.61 3.39 -6.75
CA LEU A 63 13.53 2.54 -7.49
C LEU A 63 14.93 2.92 -7.01
N ALA A 64 15.16 2.78 -5.72
CA ALA A 64 16.48 2.48 -5.17
C ALA A 64 16.45 1.01 -4.70
N SER A 65 16.47 0.12 -5.70
CA SER A 65 17.17 -1.19 -5.83
C SER A 65 17.75 -1.89 -4.56
N PRO A 66 18.14 -3.17 -4.64
CA PRO A 66 17.33 -4.39 -4.67
C PRO A 66 17.63 -5.32 -3.48
N HIS A 67 18.55 -4.95 -2.58
CA HIS A 67 18.96 -5.65 -1.37
C HIS A 67 19.69 -4.63 -0.50
N SER A 68 19.02 -3.96 0.42
CA SER A 68 19.69 -3.16 1.44
C SER A 68 18.98 -3.35 2.77
N GLU A 69 19.42 -4.41 3.43
CA GLU A 69 19.54 -4.53 4.87
C GLU A 69 18.25 -4.26 5.67
N LEU A 70 17.58 -5.38 5.99
CA LEU A 70 17.13 -5.68 7.35
C LEU A 70 16.80 -4.47 8.25
N ASN A 71 15.78 -3.68 7.92
CA ASN A 71 15.19 -2.74 8.89
C ASN A 71 14.23 -3.47 9.85
N ILE A 72 14.70 -4.59 10.43
CA ILE A 72 14.24 -5.11 11.72
C ILE A 72 15.21 -4.54 12.78
N ALA A 73 15.38 -3.22 12.81
CA ALA A 73 16.21 -2.55 13.82
C ALA A 73 15.91 -1.04 13.86
N ARG A 74 14.64 -0.67 14.12
CA ARG A 74 14.35 0.69 14.62
C ARG A 74 13.13 0.80 15.54
N MET A 75 12.63 -0.33 16.04
CA MET A 75 11.71 -0.38 17.18
C MET A 75 12.15 -1.42 18.24
N ALA A 76 13.44 -1.77 18.27
CA ALA A 76 14.03 -2.26 19.50
C ALA A 76 14.47 -1.04 20.30
N VAL A 77 13.76 -0.81 21.41
CA VAL A 77 14.31 -0.18 22.61
C VAL A 77 14.90 1.22 22.40
N ASN A 78 14.05 2.24 22.49
CA ASN A 78 14.49 3.47 23.12
C ASN A 78 13.43 3.87 24.15
N LYS A 79 13.86 3.68 25.40
CA LYS A 79 13.35 4.15 26.70
C LYS A 79 12.12 5.05 26.70
#